data_AF-A0A7J6UU09-F1
#
_entry.id   AF-A0A7J6UU09-F1
#
_cell.length_a   1.000
_cell.length_b   1.000
_cell.length_c   1.000
_cell.angle_alpha   90.00
_cell.angle_beta   90.00
_cell.angle_gamma   90.00
#
_symmetry.space_group_name_H-M   'P 1'
#
loop_
_entity.id
_entity.type
_entity.pdbx_description
1 polymer ?
#
loop_
_entity_poly.entity_id
_entity_poly.type
_entity_poly.pdbx_seq_one_letter_code
_entity_poly.pdbx_strand_id
1 'polypeptide(L)' 'MEFLDRNSVNDGDQFCANLMRESSRHQGLALRILEVRSAYCKNDFEWDNMKMLAVKMVDESNTRLMRDYVLETSQLEDDK' A
#
# COMPACT_ATOMS: atom_id res chain seq x y z
N MET A 1 -1.73 22.29 -2.23
CA MET A 1 -2.43 21.02 -2.48
C MET A 1 -2.98 20.94 -3.90
N GLU A 2 -3.25 22.06 -4.59
CA GLU A 2 -3.83 22.12 -5.95
C GLU A 2 -3.19 21.19 -7.00
N PHE A 3 -1.88 20.92 -6.94
CA PHE A 3 -1.25 19.95 -7.83
C PHE A 3 -1.71 18.50 -7.58
N LEU A 4 -1.86 18.10 -6.31
CA LEU A 4 -2.33 16.76 -5.90
C LEU A 4 -3.81 16.54 -6.23
N ASP A 5 -4.61 17.60 -6.17
CA ASP A 5 -6.04 17.54 -6.48
C ASP A 5 -6.29 17.23 -7.98
N ARG A 6 -5.33 17.60 -8.85
CA ARG A 6 -5.40 17.40 -10.30
C ARG A 6 -4.57 16.22 -10.81
N ASN A 7 -3.62 15.74 -10.01
CA ASN A 7 -2.70 14.67 -10.39
C ASN A 7 -2.74 13.55 -9.35
N SER A 8 -3.33 12.41 -9.72
CA SER A 8 -3.35 11.23 -8.88
C SER A 8 -1.94 10.69 -8.60
N VAL A 9 -1.71 10.23 -7.37
CA VAL A 9 -0.48 9.55 -6.96
C VAL A 9 -0.50 8.04 -7.20
N ASN A 10 -1.62 7.49 -7.70
CA ASN A 10 -1.76 6.06 -7.95
C ASN A 10 -0.74 5.55 -8.98
N ASP A 11 -0.45 6.38 -9.98
CA ASP A 11 0.68 6.20 -10.90
C ASP A 11 1.79 7.20 -10.52
N GLY A 12 2.73 6.73 -9.71
CA GLY A 12 3.83 7.54 -9.20
C GLY A 12 4.78 8.06 -10.29
N ASP A 13 4.87 7.37 -11.42
CA ASP A 13 5.75 7.77 -12.53
C ASP A 13 5.09 8.85 -13.37
N GLN A 14 3.81 8.68 -13.72
CA GLN A 14 3.03 9.72 -14.39
C GLN A 14 2.91 10.97 -13.52
N PHE A 15 2.69 10.80 -12.21
CA PHE A 15 2.66 11.91 -11.26
C PHE A 15 3.96 12.72 -11.30
N CYS A 16 5.11 12.05 -11.22
CA CYS A 16 6.39 12.73 -11.22
C CYS A 16 6.74 13.33 -12.58
N ALA A 17 6.35 12.68 -13.68
CA ALA A 17 6.49 13.22 -15.02
C ALA A 17 5.70 14.53 -15.21
N ASN A 18 4.48 14.60 -14.66
CA ASN A 18 3.68 15.82 -14.68
C ASN A 18 4.31 16.90 -13.78
N LEU A 19 4.75 16.50 -12.58
CA LEU A 19 5.35 17.41 -11.60
C LEU A 19 6.63 18.08 -12.15
N MET A 20 7.43 17.34 -12.93
CA MET A 20 8.61 17.89 -13.61
C MET A 20 8.30 19.00 -14.63
N ARG A 21 7.08 19.05 -15.16
CA ARG A 21 6.67 19.97 -16.23
C ARG A 21 5.81 21.15 -15.76
N GLU A 22 5.37 21.14 -14.50
CA GLU A 22 4.48 22.18 -13.94
C GLU A 22 5.21 23.52 -13.76
N SER A 23 6.40 23.53 -13.14
CA SER A 23 7.28 24.71 -13.04
C SER A 23 8.68 24.32 -12.56
N SER A 24 9.65 25.24 -12.59
CA SER A 24 11.02 25.00 -12.11
C SER A 24 11.09 24.56 -10.64
N ARG A 25 10.22 25.13 -9.79
CA ARG A 25 10.11 24.70 -8.38
C ARG A 25 9.58 23.27 -8.26
N HIS A 26 8.57 22.92 -9.06
CA HIS A 26 8.01 21.56 -9.07
C HIS A 26 8.98 20.54 -9.64
N GLN A 27 9.78 20.91 -10.64
CA GLN A 27 10.87 20.09 -11.15
C GLN A 27 11.88 19.74 -10.06
N GLY A 28 12.34 20.74 -9.28
CA GLY A 28 13.21 20.49 -8.13
C GLY A 28 12.59 19.53 -7.11
N LEU A 29 11.29 19.67 -6.83
CA LEU A 29 10.56 18.77 -5.94
C LEU A 29 10.48 17.34 -6.51
N ALA A 30 10.21 17.18 -7.81
CA ALA A 30 10.14 15.88 -8.46
C ALA A 30 11.48 15.13 -8.40
N LEU A 31 12.59 15.84 -8.63
CA LEU A 31 13.94 15.29 -8.48
C LEU A 31 14.21 14.86 -7.03
N ARG A 32 13.81 15.69 -6.06
CA ARG A 32 13.94 15.33 -4.64
C ARG A 32 13.14 14.07 -4.29
N ILE A 33 11.92 13.93 -4.80
CA ILE A 33 11.08 12.74 -4.59
C ILE A 33 11.74 11.49 -5.22
N LEU A 34 12.35 11.61 -6.40
CA LEU A 34 13.09 10.50 -7.02
C LEU A 34 14.28 10.04 -6.18
N GLU A 35 15.08 10.96 -5.67
CA GLU A 35 16.20 10.64 -4.78
C GLU A 35 15.73 9.94 -3.51
N VAL A 36 14.76 10.55 -2.81
CA VAL A 36 14.27 10.05 -1.52
C VAL A 36 13.62 8.68 -1.68
N ARG A 37 12.79 8.46 -2.71
CA ARG A 37 12.15 7.15 -2.89
C ARG A 37 13.16 6.05 -3.21
N SER A 38 14.23 6.37 -3.95
CA SER A 38 15.31 5.42 -4.21
C SER A 38 16.08 5.10 -2.92
N ALA A 39 16.40 6.10 -2.11
CA ALA A 39 17.11 5.90 -0.85
C ALA A 39 16.27 5.07 0.13
N TYR A 40 14.99 5.43 0.30
CA TYR A 40 14.06 4.75 1.19
C TYR A 40 13.90 3.28 0.82
N CYS A 41 13.63 2.99 -0.45
CA CYS A 41 13.46 1.62 -0.94
C CYS A 41 14.70 0.74 -0.74
N LYS A 42 15.91 1.31 -0.88
CA LYS A 42 17.17 0.55 -0.81
C LYS A 42 17.72 0.39 0.60
N ASN A 43 17.51 1.39 1.46
CA ASN A 43 18.24 1.50 2.71
C ASN A 43 17.34 1.46 3.95
N ASP A 44 16.12 1.98 3.85
CA ASP A 44 15.29 2.26 5.03
C ASP A 44 14.03 1.38 5.09
N PHE A 45 13.54 0.89 3.95
CA PHE A 45 12.34 0.07 3.92
C PHE A 45 12.63 -1.35 4.41
N GLU A 46 11.92 -1.75 5.46
CA GLU A 46 12.06 -3.07 6.09
C GLU A 46 11.31 -4.15 5.31
N TRP A 47 11.87 -4.58 4.17
CA TRP A 47 11.27 -5.58 3.29
C TRP A 47 10.92 -6.89 4.01
N ASP A 48 11.79 -7.36 4.91
CA ASP A 48 11.56 -8.59 5.66
C ASP A 48 10.40 -8.47 6.66
N ASN A 49 10.27 -7.30 7.30
CA ASN A 49 9.16 -7.04 8.22
C ASN A 49 7.83 -6.93 7.46
N MET A 50 7.82 -6.27 6.30
CA MET A 50 6.65 -6.23 5.42
C MET A 50 6.21 -7.65 5.03
N LYS A 51 7.16 -8.51 4.63
CA LYS A 51 6.88 -9.91 4.29
C LYS A 51 6.31 -10.67 5.49
N MET A 52 6.92 -10.53 6.67
CA MET A 52 6.46 -11.17 7.90
C MET A 52 5.02 -10.78 8.24
N LEU A 53 4.72 -9.48 8.18
CA LEU A 53 3.38 -8.95 8.44
C LEU A 53 2.37 -9.44 7.42
N ALA A 54 2.70 -9.43 6.13
CA ALA A 54 1.80 -9.90 5.07
C ALA A 54 1.42 -11.37 5.26
N VAL A 55 2.40 -12.24 5.54
CA VAL A 55 2.15 -13.67 5.82
C VAL A 55 1.27 -13.82 7.06
N LYS A 56 1.62 -13.16 8.16
CA LYS A 56 0.85 -13.22 9.40
C LYS A 56 -0.61 -12.79 9.20
N MET A 57 -0.85 -11.70 8.48
CA MET A 57 -2.20 -11.20 8.21
C MET A 57 -3.04 -12.18 7.40
N VAL A 58 -2.43 -12.86 6.41
CA VAL A 58 -3.12 -13.90 5.62
C VAL A 58 -3.46 -15.10 6.49
N ASP A 59 -2.52 -15.58 7.31
CA ASP A 59 -2.74 -16.72 8.21
C ASP A 59 -3.86 -16.45 9.21
N GLU A 60 -3.84 -15.27 9.83
CA GLU A 60 -4.88 -14.83 10.77
C GLU A 60 -6.23 -14.69 10.07
N SER A 61 -6.26 -14.10 8.87
CA SER A 61 -7.49 -13.94 8.09
C SER A 61 -8.10 -15.28 7.70
N ASN A 62 -7.28 -16.23 7.25
CA ASN A 62 -7.73 -17.58 6.88
C ASN A 62 -8.25 -18.33 8.11
N THR A 63 -7.53 -18.25 9.23
CA THR A 63 -7.96 -18.87 10.49
C THR A 63 -9.29 -18.33 10.96
N ARG A 64 -9.48 -17.01 10.89
CA ARG A 64 -10.75 -16.36 11.25
C ARG A 64 -11.87 -16.82 10.32
N LEU A 65 -11.66 -16.74 8.99
CA LEU A 65 -12.68 -17.12 8.02
C LEU A 65 -13.15 -18.58 8.20
N MET A 66 -12.22 -19.51 8.43
CA MET A 66 -12.54 -20.91 8.68
C MET A 66 -13.31 -21.10 9.99
N ARG A 67 -12.89 -20.40 11.06
CA ARG A 67 -13.59 -20.44 12.35
C ARG A 67 -15.02 -19.93 12.22
N ASP A 68 -15.19 -18.78 11.58
CA ASP A 68 -16.50 -18.14 11.42
C ASP A 68 -17.44 -19.06 10.62
N TYR A 69 -16.95 -19.66 9.54
CA TYR A 69 -17.71 -20.64 8.75
C TYR A 69 -18.16 -21.86 9.57
N VAL A 70 -17.26 -22.45 10.38
CA VAL A 70 -17.62 -23.59 11.26
C VAL A 70 -18.68 -23.18 12.27
N LEU A 71 -18.54 -22.01 12.91
CA LEU A 71 -19.51 -21.53 13.89
C LEU A 71 -20.90 -21.30 13.27
N GLU A 72 -20.94 -20.69 12.09
CA GLU A 72 -22.19 -20.44 11.36
C GLU A 72 -22.88 -21.74 10.94
N THR A 73 -22.12 -22.72 10.45
CA THR A 73 -22.68 -23.98 9.93
C THR A 73 -23.07 -24.96 11.03
N SER A 74 -22.34 -25.03 12.15
CA SER A 74 -22.70 -25.91 13.27
C SER A 74 -23.94 -25.44 14.02
N GLN A 75 -24.19 -24.13 14.14
CA GLN A 75 -25.43 -23.61 14.73
C GLN A 75 -26.69 -23.98 13.93
N LEU A 76 -26.55 -24.20 12.62
CA LEU A 76 -27.67 -24.62 11.75
C LEU A 76 -28.02 -26.10 11.88
N GLU A 77 -27.15 -26.93 12.47
CA GLU A 77 -27.39 -28.36 12.67
C GLU A 77 -28.16 -28.65 13.98
N ASP A 78 -28.03 -27.82 15.01
CA ASP A 78 -28.71 -27.99 16.31
C ASP A 78 -30.20 -27.53 16.30
N ASP A 79 -30.62 -26.77 15.28
CA ASP A 79 -31.99 -26.24 15.12
C ASP A 79 -32.92 -27.13 14.23
N LYS A 80 -32.53 -28.38 13.94
CA LYS A 80 -33.34 -29.38 13.22
C LYS A 80 -33.68 -30.60 14.07
#